data_AF-X1V1G6-F1
#
_entry.id   AF-X1V1G6-F1
#
_cell.length_a   1.000
_cell.length_b   1.000
_cell.length_c   1.000
_cell.angle_alpha   90.00
_cell.angle_beta   90.00
_cell.angle_gamma   90.00
#
_symmetry.space_group_name_H-M   'P 1'
#
loop_
_entity.id
_entity.type
_entity.pdbx_description
1 polymer ?
#
loop_
_entity_poly.entity_id
_entity_poly.type
_entity_poly.pdbx_seq_one_letter_code
_entity_poly.pdbx_strand_id
1 'polypeptide(L)' 'MSIYQYKNLHVTTTSSSLLKDIQGDCLEIIAQFAPEDAKEFGLKVRCAPDGTEQTLIFYNNAKGEFRP' A
#
# COMPACT_ATOMS: atom_id res chain seq x y z
N MET A 1 -5.87 -2.32 -20.84
CA MET A 1 -4.96 -2.36 -19.69
C MET A 1 -4.67 -0.92 -19.30
N SER A 2 -5.26 -0.44 -18.21
CA SER A 2 -5.06 0.93 -17.74
C SER A 2 -3.80 0.97 -16.89
N ILE A 3 -2.87 1.88 -17.19
CA ILE A 3 -1.67 2.09 -16.40
C ILE A 3 -1.93 3.29 -15.49
N TYR A 4 -1.83 3.08 -14.18
CA TYR A 4 -1.94 4.14 -13.20
C TYR A 4 -0.54 4.57 -12.76
N GLN A 5 -0.32 5.88 -12.64
CA GLN A 5 0.92 6.43 -12.10
C GLN A 5 0.63 7.50 -11.07
N TYR A 6 1.14 7.29 -9.86
CA TYR A 6 1.10 8.25 -8.77
C TYR A 6 2.54 8.52 -8.31
N LYS A 7 2.85 9.77 -7.99
CA LYS A 7 4.17 10.21 -7.52
C LYS A 7 4.01 11.20 -6.38
N ASN A 8 4.99 11.24 -5.48
CA ASN A 8 5.05 12.19 -4.36
C ASN A 8 3.78 12.18 -3.49
N LEU A 9 3.17 11.00 -3.32
CA LEU A 9 2.06 10.83 -2.39
C LEU A 9 2.61 10.88 -0.96
N HIS A 10 2.22 11.91 -0.21
CA HIS A 10 2.51 11.99 1.22
C HIS A 10 1.48 11.15 1.98
N VAL A 11 1.94 10.11 2.68
CA VAL A 11 1.09 9.16 3.38
C VAL A 11 1.30 9.30 4.89
N THR A 12 0.22 9.49 5.61
CA THR A 12 0.19 9.55 7.08
C THR A 12 -0.61 8.37 7.64
N THR A 13 -0.56 8.17 8.96
CA THR A 13 -1.36 7.15 9.64
C THR A 13 -2.87 7.34 9.50
N THR A 14 -3.33 8.53 9.14
CA THR A 14 -4.74 8.87 8.92
C THR A 14 -5.14 8.87 7.45
N SER A 15 -4.16 8.71 6.54
CA SER A 15 -4.44 8.66 5.10
C SER A 15 -5.19 7.39 4.74
N SER A 16 -6.27 7.53 3.98
CA SER A 16 -7.07 6.42 3.48
C SER A 16 -7.50 6.66 2.04
N SER A 17 -7.75 5.57 1.31
CA SER A 17 -8.35 5.62 -0.04
C SER A 17 -7.57 6.41 -1.10
N LEU A 18 -6.24 6.58 -0.93
CA LEU A 18 -5.37 7.30 -1.88
C LEU A 18 -5.33 6.67 -3.28
N LEU A 19 -5.58 5.35 -3.37
CA LEU A 19 -5.50 4.56 -4.61
C LEU A 19 -6.86 3.95 -5.01
N LYS A 20 -7.98 4.55 -4.57
CA LYS A 20 -9.34 3.99 -4.73
C LYS A 20 -9.77 3.69 -6.17
N ASP A 21 -9.17 4.36 -7.15
CA ASP A 21 -9.49 4.20 -8.57
C ASP A 21 -8.76 2.99 -9.20
N ILE A 22 -7.82 2.36 -8.49
CA ILE A 22 -7.11 1.16 -8.94
C ILE A 22 -7.86 -0.09 -8.47
N GLN A 23 -8.45 -0.83 -9.41
CA GLN A 23 -9.17 -2.07 -9.14
C GLN A 23 -8.87 -3.11 -10.22
N GLY A 24 -8.89 -4.39 -9.87
CA GLY A 24 -8.71 -5.50 -10.80
C GLY A 24 -8.44 -6.82 -10.09
N ASP A 25 -8.73 -7.92 -10.79
CA ASP A 25 -8.51 -9.26 -10.24
C ASP A 25 -7.03 -9.65 -10.20
N CYS A 26 -6.23 -9.12 -11.14
CA CYS A 26 -4.79 -9.30 -11.24
C CYS A 26 -4.13 -7.95 -11.56
N LEU A 27 -3.20 -7.52 -10.70
CA LEU A 27 -2.48 -6.26 -10.81
C LEU A 27 -0.99 -6.49 -10.65
N GLU A 28 -0.20 -5.86 -11.51
CA GLU A 28 1.24 -5.69 -11.31
C GLU A 28 1.48 -4.34 -10.63
N ILE A 29 2.23 -4.33 -9.53
CA ILE A 29 2.46 -3.13 -8.71
C ILE A 29 3.95 -2.93 -8.54
N ILE A 30 4.42 -1.73 -8.90
CA ILE A 30 5.74 -1.23 -8.56
C ILE A 30 5.54 -0.07 -7.61
N ALA A 31 6.05 -0.20 -6.38
CA ALA A 31 5.94 0.83 -5.35
C ALA A 31 7.32 1.17 -4.77
N GLN A 32 7.57 2.45 -4.58
CA GLN A 32 8.76 2.96 -3.90
C GLN A 32 8.31 3.80 -2.71
N PHE A 33 8.94 3.57 -1.56
CA PHE A 33 8.63 4.27 -0.32
C PHE A 33 9.85 5.03 0.17
N ALA A 34 9.64 6.25 0.65
CA ALA A 34 10.57 6.96 1.52
C ALA A 34 9.95 6.90 2.93
N PRO A 35 10.38 5.97 3.81
CA PRO A 35 9.65 5.69 5.04
C PRO A 35 9.85 6.71 6.15
N GLU A 36 10.84 7.61 6.03
CA GLU A 36 11.20 8.57 7.08
C GLU A 36 11.33 7.90 8.46
N ASP A 37 10.48 8.24 9.42
CA ASP A 37 10.44 7.70 10.78
C ASP A 37 9.39 6.59 10.98
N ALA A 38 8.71 6.16 9.91
CA ALA A 38 7.70 5.11 9.98
C ALA A 38 8.29 3.78 10.47
N LYS A 39 7.65 3.20 11.51
CA LYS A 39 8.02 1.88 12.04
C LYS A 39 7.60 0.75 11.11
N GLU A 40 6.50 0.92 10.40
CA GLU A 40 5.97 -0.01 9.42
C GLU A 40 5.36 0.77 8.26
N PHE A 41 5.57 0.28 7.05
CA PHE A 41 5.00 0.87 5.83
C PHE A 41 4.81 -0.22 4.77
N GLY A 42 3.85 -0.01 3.87
CA GLY A 42 3.53 -1.00 2.86
C GLY A 42 2.21 -0.75 2.16
N LEU A 43 1.64 -1.82 1.61
CA LEU A 43 0.38 -1.80 0.87
C LEU A 43 -0.66 -2.68 1.56
N LYS A 44 -1.89 -2.18 1.55
CA LYS A 44 -3.10 -2.97 1.75
C LYS A 44 -3.61 -3.36 0.37
N VAL A 45 -3.71 -4.65 0.11
CA VAL A 45 -4.20 -5.20 -1.17
C VAL A 45 -5.38 -6.13 -0.91
N ARG A 46 -6.14 -6.48 -1.97
CA ARG A 46 -7.32 -7.36 -1.88
C ARG A 46 -8.32 -6.90 -0.82
N CYS A 47 -8.52 -5.58 -0.72
CA CYS A 47 -9.40 -4.98 0.27
C CYS A 47 -10.86 -5.16 -0.12
N ALA A 48 -11.66 -5.80 0.73
CA ALA A 48 -13.11 -5.83 0.57
C ALA A 48 -13.69 -4.41 0.73
N PRO A 49 -14.74 -4.03 -0.03
CA PRO A 49 -15.35 -2.70 0.08
C PRO A 49 -15.88 -2.35 1.47
N ASP A 50 -16.24 -3.35 2.26
CA ASP A 50 -16.73 -3.22 3.64
C ASP A 50 -15.61 -3.31 4.71
N GLY A 51 -14.36 -3.51 4.27
CA GLY A 51 -13.19 -3.63 5.14
C GLY A 51 -13.08 -4.95 5.90
N THR A 52 -13.92 -5.95 5.61
CA THR A 52 -13.90 -7.26 6.28
C THR A 52 -12.65 -8.07 5.96
N GLU A 53 -12.06 -7.85 4.78
CA GLU A 53 -10.88 -8.55 4.32
C GLU A 53 -9.86 -7.57 3.72
N GLN A 54 -8.58 -7.84 3.97
CA GLN A 54 -7.44 -7.20 3.34
C GLN A 54 -6.20 -8.07 3.55
N THR A 55 -5.23 -7.97 2.65
CA THR A 55 -3.89 -8.55 2.80
C THR A 55 -2.87 -7.43 2.96
N LEU A 56 -1.93 -7.62 3.88
CA LEU A 56 -0.87 -6.63 4.16
C LEU A 56 0.45 -7.12 3.57
N ILE A 57 1.00 -6.34 2.65
CA ILE A 57 2.37 -6.51 2.17
C ILE A 57 3.16 -5.35 2.74
N PHE A 58 4.04 -5.61 3.72
CA PHE A 58 4.66 -4.53 4.48
C PHE A 58 6.09 -4.83 4.89
N TYR A 59 6.82 -3.76 5.18
CA TYR A 59 8.14 -3.80 5.78
C TYR A 59 8.05 -3.27 7.21
N ASN A 60 8.59 -4.04 8.16
CA ASN A 60 8.79 -3.61 9.54
C ASN A 60 10.20 -3.03 9.68
N ASN A 61 10.29 -1.72 9.73
CA ASN A 61 11.55 -0.99 9.83
C ASN A 61 12.26 -1.21 11.17
N ALA A 62 11.49 -1.38 12.25
CA ALA A 62 12.06 -1.64 13.58
C ALA A 62 12.76 -3.02 13.67
N LYS A 63 12.35 -3.99 12.85
CA LYS A 63 12.92 -5.35 12.81
C LYS A 63 13.81 -5.61 11.59
N GLY A 64 13.75 -4.74 10.58
CA GLY A 64 14.42 -4.97 9.30
C GLY A 64 13.82 -6.15 8.51
N GLU A 65 12.50 -6.38 8.64
CA GLU A 65 11.83 -7.56 8.08
C GLU A 65 10.80 -7.17 7.02
N PHE A 66 10.83 -7.87 5.87
CA PHE A 66 9.76 -7.83 4.88
C PHE A 66 8.76 -8.97 5.11
N ARG A 67 7.46 -8.66 5.03
CA ARG A 67 6.37 -9.61 5.20
C ARG A 67 5.34 -9.44 4.07
N PRO A 68 5.30 -10.40 3.14
CA PRO A 68 4.29 -10.43 2.08
C PRO A 68 2.95 -11.02 2.53
#